data_AF-A0A9N9E8A8-F1
#
_entry.id   AF-A0A9N9E8A8-F1
#
_cell.length_a   1.000
_cell.length_b   1.000
_cell.length_c   1.000
_cell.angle_alpha   90.00
_cell.angle_beta   90.00
_cell.angle_gamma   90.00
#
_symmetry.space_group_name_H-M   'P 1'
#
loop_
_entity.id
_entity.type
_entity.pdbx_description
1 polymer ?
#
loop_
_entity_poly.entity_id
_entity_poly.type
_entity_poly.pdbx_seq_one_letter_code
_entity_poly.pdbx_strand_id
1 'polypeptide(L)'
;MKYILKALALGIGLIVAVISKITEAAGASEYFVRSLPGLPENATIKSHAGHILLDQKTNSNAFFWLIHNQHISDTPKFVSFTYVEWNG
;
A
#
# COMPACT_ATOMS: atom_id res chain seq x y z
N MET A 1 15.25 22.28 -40.36
CA MET A 1 15.78 22.53 -38.99
C MET A 1 14.68 22.60 -37.91
N LYS A 2 13.57 23.33 -38.13
CA LYS A 2 12.46 23.48 -37.14
C LYS A 2 11.79 22.18 -36.68
N TYR A 3 11.71 21.14 -37.53
CA TYR A 3 11.01 19.88 -37.22
C TYR A 3 11.78 19.01 -36.21
N ILE A 4 13.12 19.04 -36.29
CA ILE A 4 14.03 18.28 -35.40
C ILE A 4 13.96 18.86 -33.98
N LEU A 5 13.88 20.19 -33.86
CA LEU A 5 13.78 20.86 -32.56
C LEU A 5 12.44 20.56 -31.85
N LYS A 6 11.34 20.46 -32.60
CA LYS A 6 10.03 20.06 -32.07
C LYS A 6 9.99 18.59 -31.66
N ALA A 7 10.60 17.70 -32.44
CA ALA A 7 10.71 16.28 -32.11
C ALA A 7 11.54 16.06 -30.83
N LEU A 8 12.63 16.82 -30.67
CA LEU A 8 13.45 16.78 -29.46
C LEU A 8 12.67 17.28 -28.23
N ALA A 9 11.94 18.40 -28.36
CA ALA A 9 11.10 18.92 -27.27
C ALA A 9 9.96 17.95 -26.88
N LEU A 10 9.37 17.26 -27.86
CA LEU A 10 8.35 16.24 -27.62
C LEU A 10 8.94 15.02 -26.90
N GLY A 11 10.15 14.58 -27.31
CA GLY A 11 10.87 13.49 -26.64
C GLY A 11 11.22 13.81 -25.19
N ILE A 12 11.71 15.02 -24.92
CA ILE A 12 12.02 15.48 -23.55
C ILE A 12 10.74 15.57 -22.70
N GLY A 13 9.67 16.13 -23.24
CA GLY A 13 8.37 16.20 -22.54
C GLY A 13 7.82 14.82 -22.17
N LEU A 14 8.00 13.82 -23.06
CA LEU A 14 7.59 12.45 -22.79
C LEU A 14 8.44 11.81 -21.69
N ILE A 15 9.75 12.05 -21.67
CA ILE A 15 10.65 11.53 -20.63
C ILE A 15 10.32 12.12 -19.25
N VAL A 16 10.06 13.44 -19.18
CA VAL A 16 9.67 14.10 -17.92
C VAL A 16 8.33 13.58 -17.40
N ALA A 17 7.37 13.29 -18.29
CA ALA A 17 6.06 12.75 -17.91
C ALA A 17 6.16 11.34 -17.29
N VAL A 18 7.11 10.52 -17.75
CA VAL A 18 7.33 9.14 -17.21
C VAL A 18 7.94 9.16 -15.81
N ILE A 19 8.81 10.14 -15.51
CA ILE A 19 9.50 10.23 -14.21
C ILE A 19 8.57 10.78 -13.10
N SER A 20 7.53 11.53 -13.48
CA SER A 20 6.70 12.30 -12.54
C SER A 20 5.74 11.48 -11.66
N LYS A 21 5.76 10.14 -11.71
CA LYS A 21 4.82 9.28 -10.95
C LYS A 21 5.48 8.18 -10.12
N ILE A 22 6.62 8.48 -9.51
CA ILE A 22 7.16 7.64 -8.44
C ILE A 22 6.70 8.26 -7.11
N THR A 23 5.51 7.87 -6.68
CA THR A 23 5.11 8.05 -5.28
C THR A 23 5.63 6.82 -4.53
N GLU A 24 6.50 7.01 -3.53
CA GLU A 24 6.92 5.94 -2.61
C GLU A 24 5.75 5.59 -1.68
N ALA A 25 4.72 4.95 -2.23
CA ALA A 25 3.74 4.27 -1.39
C ALA A 25 4.41 2.98 -0.88
N ALA A 26 4.46 2.81 0.44
CA ALA A 26 5.03 1.61 1.05
C ALA A 26 4.43 0.36 0.40
N GLY A 27 5.30 -0.52 -0.08
CA GLY A 27 4.90 -1.72 -0.81
C GLY A 27 4.22 -2.71 0.13
N ALA A 28 3.29 -3.53 -0.38
CA ALA A 28 2.58 -4.54 0.43
C ALA A 28 3.53 -5.48 1.20
N SER A 29 4.74 -5.71 0.69
CA SER A 29 5.78 -6.51 1.34
C SER A 29 6.29 -5.92 2.65
N GLU A 30 6.29 -4.60 2.80
CA GLU A 30 6.78 -3.92 4.00
C GLU A 30 5.85 -4.12 5.19
N TYR A 31 4.57 -4.38 4.92
CA TYR A 31 3.57 -4.68 5.93
C TYR A 31 3.43 -6.17 6.23
N PHE A 32 4.20 -7.05 5.58
CA PHE A 32 4.01 -8.50 5.74
C PHE A 32 4.39 -8.99 7.14
N VAL A 33 3.46 -9.69 7.79
CA VAL A 33 3.68 -10.29 9.11
C VAL A 33 4.40 -11.63 8.96
N ARG A 34 5.67 -11.68 9.39
CA ARG A 34 6.52 -12.87 9.22
C ARG A 34 6.24 -13.98 10.22
N SER A 35 5.96 -13.61 11.47
CA SER A 35 5.70 -14.55 12.55
C SER A 35 4.87 -13.87 13.62
N LEU A 36 3.97 -14.64 14.23
CA LEU A 36 3.16 -14.19 15.35
C LEU A 36 3.51 -15.02 16.58
N PRO A 37 3.72 -14.38 17.75
CA PRO A 37 3.96 -15.10 18.98
C PRO A 37 2.74 -15.95 19.35
N GLY A 38 2.97 -17.20 19.76
CA GLY A 38 1.90 -18.13 20.15
C GLY A 38 1.19 -18.84 18.99
N LEU A 39 1.60 -18.60 17.74
CA LEU A 39 1.14 -19.42 16.62
C LEU A 39 1.84 -20.79 16.63
N PRO A 40 1.11 -21.91 16.45
CA PRO A 40 1.76 -23.21 16.29
C PRO A 40 2.53 -23.27 14.97
N GLU A 41 3.63 -24.03 14.92
CA GLU A 41 4.56 -24.07 13.78
C GLU A 41 3.90 -24.49 12.45
N ASN A 42 2.77 -25.20 12.50
CA ASN A 42 2.03 -25.65 11.34
C ASN A 42 0.99 -24.64 10.83
N ALA A 43 0.75 -23.54 11.53
CA ALA A 43 -0.23 -22.54 11.10
C ALA A 43 0.38 -21.58 10.08
N THR A 44 -0.10 -21.63 8.84
CA THR A 44 0.33 -20.72 7.77
C THR A 44 -0.69 -19.60 7.58
N ILE A 45 -0.56 -18.52 8.34
CA ILE A 45 -1.44 -17.34 8.20
C ILE A 45 -0.73 -16.28 7.34
N LYS A 46 -1.32 -15.93 6.20
CA LYS A 46 -0.89 -14.78 5.40
C LYS A 46 -1.57 -13.51 5.92
N SER A 47 -0.80 -12.57 6.45
CA SER A 47 -1.33 -11.30 6.94
C SER A 47 -0.39 -10.12 6.70
N HIS A 48 -0.96 -8.93 6.68
CA HIS A 48 -0.26 -7.66 6.57
C HIS A 48 -0.73 -6.71 7.67
N ALA A 49 0.18 -6.09 8.41
CA ALA A 49 -0.15 -5.15 9.48
C ALA A 49 0.77 -3.93 9.47
N GLY A 50 0.24 -2.77 9.83
CA GLY A 50 1.00 -1.52 9.84
C GLY A 50 0.18 -0.30 10.22
N HIS A 51 0.78 0.86 10.03
CA HIS A 51 0.12 2.16 10.20
C HIS A 51 0.12 2.92 8.87
N ILE A 52 -0.97 3.60 8.57
CA ILE A 52 -1.06 4.55 7.46
C ILE A 52 -1.25 5.95 8.02
N LEU A 53 -0.52 6.92 7.46
CA LEU A 53 -0.68 8.32 7.80
C LEU A 53 -1.91 8.88 7.08
N LEU A 54 -2.85 9.41 7.85
CA LEU A 54 -4.10 9.97 7.33
C LEU A 54 -3.98 11.48 7.07
N ASP A 55 -3.34 12.20 7.99
CA ASP A 55 -3.13 13.64 7.89
C ASP A 55 -1.75 14.02 8.45
N GLN A 56 -0.96 14.73 7.64
CA GLN A 56 0.40 15.13 8.00
C GLN A 56 0.45 16.27 9.02
N LYS A 57 -0.56 17.16 9.02
CA LYS A 57 -0.60 18.34 9.90
C LYS A 57 -0.93 17.95 11.33
N THR A 58 -1.84 16.99 11.50
CA THR A 58 -2.23 16.45 12.81
C THR A 58 -1.43 15.21 13.21
N ASN A 59 -0.59 14.70 12.31
CA ASN A 59 0.12 13.42 12.47
C ASN A 59 -0.85 12.29 12.88
N SER A 60 -2.03 12.28 12.27
CA SER A 60 -3.05 11.28 12.54
C SER A 60 -2.73 10.01 11.78
N ASN A 61 -2.65 8.88 12.49
CA ASN A 61 -2.29 7.58 11.92
C ASN A 61 -3.41 6.57 12.18
N ALA A 62 -3.68 5.69 11.21
CA ALA A 62 -4.58 4.56 11.36
C ALA A 62 -3.79 3.25 11.34
N PHE A 63 -3.98 2.44 12.38
CA PHE A 63 -3.48 1.07 12.40
C PHE A 63 -4.39 0.17 11.54
N PHE A 64 -3.79 -0.79 10.84
CA PHE A 64 -4.53 -1.85 10.15
C PHE A 64 -3.88 -3.22 10.39
N TRP A 65 -4.71 -4.25 10.36
CA TRP A 65 -4.27 -5.64 10.28
C TRP A 65 -5.19 -6.40 9.33
N LEU A 66 -4.65 -6.71 8.15
CA LEU A 66 -5.32 -7.50 7.11
C LEU A 66 -4.92 -8.96 7.24
N ILE A 67 -5.91 -9.84 7.36
CA ILE A 67 -5.72 -11.29 7.40
C ILE A 67 -6.38 -11.89 6.15
N HIS A 68 -5.63 -12.68 5.40
CA HIS A 68 -6.15 -13.33 4.20
C HIS A 68 -6.96 -14.58 4.57
N ASN A 69 -8.12 -14.75 3.92
CA ASN A 69 -8.86 -16.00 4.01
C ASN A 69 -8.00 -17.15 3.44
N GLN A 70 -7.89 -18.25 4.19
CA GLN A 70 -7.11 -19.43 3.80
C GLN A 70 -7.96 -20.45 3.05
N HIS A 71 -9.30 -20.34 3.12
CA HIS A 71 -10.20 -21.27 2.49
C HIS A 71 -10.49 -20.85 1.04
N ILE A 72 -9.95 -21.63 0.09
CA ILE A 72 -9.93 -21.31 -1.36
C ILE A 72 -11.33 -21.44 -2.00
N SER A 73 -12.26 -22.17 -1.37
CA SER A 73 -13.60 -22.41 -1.90
C SER A 73 -14.52 -21.18 -1.84
N ASP A 74 -14.13 -20.14 -1.10
CA ASP A 74 -14.91 -18.92 -0.94
C ASP A 74 -14.41 -17.81 -1.87
N THR A 75 -15.34 -17.14 -2.57
CA THR A 75 -15.05 -15.88 -3.25
C THR A 75 -14.38 -14.93 -2.25
N PRO A 76 -13.19 -14.37 -2.53
CA PRO A 76 -12.49 -13.52 -1.58
C PRO A 76 -13.35 -12.31 -1.23
N LYS A 77 -13.75 -12.20 0.03
CA LYS A 77 -14.51 -11.07 0.57
C LYS A 77 -13.55 -10.19 1.38
N PHE A 78 -13.55 -8.90 1.09
CA PHE A 78 -12.89 -7.91 1.94
C PHE A 78 -13.87 -7.45 3.01
N VAL A 79 -13.47 -7.61 4.28
CA VAL A 79 -14.26 -7.15 5.45
C VAL A 79 -13.39 -6.20 6.25
N SER A 80 -13.89 -5.00 6.49
CA SER A 80 -13.21 -3.97 7.28
C SER A 80 -13.95 -3.74 8.59
N PHE A 81 -13.24 -3.82 9.70
CA PHE A 81 -13.72 -3.40 11.01
C PHE A 81 -12.94 -2.16 11.42
N THR A 82 -13.62 -1.02 11.50
CA THR A 82 -13.00 0.24 11.94
C THR A 82 -13.47 0.52 13.36
N TYR A 83 -12.55 0.53 14.31
CA TYR A 83 -12.82 1.01 15.66
C TYR A 83 -12.46 2.50 15.70
N VAL A 84 -13.48 3.36 15.91
CA VAL A 84 -13.27 4.80 16.09
C VAL A 84 -13.37 5.06 17.58
N GLU A 85 -12.23 5.26 18.22
CA GLU A 85 -12.18 5.67 19.63
C GLU A 85 -12.38 7.19 19.68
N TRP A 86 -13.54 7.62 20.16
CA TRP A 86 -13.87 9.04 20.31
C TRP A 86 -13.15 9.57 21.55
N ASN A 87 -12.01 10.24 21.35
CA ASN A 87 -11.40 11.07 22.38
C ASN A 87 -12.01 12.47 22.26
N GLY A 88 -12.85 12.83 23.23
CA GLY A 88 -13.50 14.13 23.35
C GLY A 88 -12.53 15.28 23.57
#